data_AF-A0A6P7H5P7-F1
#
_entry.id   AF-A0A6P7H5P7-F1
#
_cell.length_a   1.000
_cell.length_b   1.000
_cell.length_c   1.000
_cell.angle_alpha   90.00
_cell.angle_beta   90.00
_cell.angle_gamma   90.00
#
_symmetry.space_group_name_H-M   'P 1'
#
loop_
_entity.id
_entity.type
_entity.pdbx_description
1 polymer ?
#
loop_
_entity_poly.entity_id
_entity_poly.type
_entity_poly.pdbx_seq_one_letter_code
_entity_poly.pdbx_strand_id
1 'polypeptide(L)'
;MSLNPSKINDFQHNLEEALPLDQVDSDPESTWLYFKDKVIEAAKDCEAAVSTGRKPWISDNTWTVIQRRKEHKTRYGTNDEYRALSKDIKKQCRKDKADYIFQICREIEEHGCRNEPRDLFQKIKLLTREFKPQTWSVIDKEGNLKTDTDEILETWRNFCDELYKNNEVSAEH
;
A
#
# COMPACT_ATOMS: atom_id res chain seq x y z
N MET A 1 5.09 8.42 -5.96
CA MET A 1 5.23 7.00 -6.34
C MET A 1 5.69 6.98 -7.78
N SER A 2 6.99 6.79 -8.05
CA SER A 2 7.46 6.62 -9.42
C SER A 2 7.38 5.13 -9.76
N LEU A 3 6.63 4.79 -10.80
CA LEU A 3 6.64 3.45 -11.38
C LEU A 3 8.07 3.12 -11.83
N ASN A 4 8.50 1.87 -11.66
CA ASN A 4 9.85 1.42 -12.00
C ASN A 4 10.05 1.53 -13.52
N PRO A 5 11.08 2.24 -14.02
CA PRO A 5 11.30 2.45 -15.46
C PRO A 5 11.40 1.15 -16.27
N SER A 6 11.96 0.08 -15.69
CA SER A 6 12.03 -1.23 -16.35
C SER A 6 10.65 -1.79 -16.64
N LYS A 7 9.72 -1.67 -15.69
CA LYS A 7 8.34 -2.16 -15.84
C LYS A 7 7.53 -1.36 -16.85
N ILE A 8 7.85 -0.08 -17.01
CA ILE A 8 7.22 0.78 -18.02
C ILE A 8 7.67 0.33 -19.41
N ASN A 9 8.97 0.04 -19.58
CA ASN A 9 9.51 -0.47 -20.83
C ASN A 9 8.94 -1.86 -21.18
N ASP A 10 8.82 -2.76 -20.18
CA ASP A 10 8.24 -4.08 -20.38
C ASP A 10 6.76 -3.99 -20.82
N PHE A 11 5.99 -3.10 -20.19
CA PHE A 11 4.60 -2.83 -20.58
C PHE A 11 4.50 -2.26 -22.00
N GLN A 12 5.34 -1.28 -22.33
CA GLN A 12 5.35 -0.66 -23.66
C GLN A 12 5.69 -1.68 -24.75
N HIS A 13 6.71 -2.51 -24.53
CA HIS A 13 7.11 -3.55 -25.47
C HIS A 13 6.00 -4.58 -25.69
N ASN A 14 5.41 -5.10 -24.62
CA ASN A 14 4.31 -6.08 -24.70
C ASN A 14 3.08 -5.50 -25.40
N LEU A 15 2.79 -4.21 -25.19
CA LEU A 15 1.66 -3.53 -25.80
C LEU A 15 1.88 -3.29 -27.30
N GLU A 16 3.10 -2.91 -27.71
CA GLU A 16 3.48 -2.73 -29.11
C GLU A 16 3.48 -4.05 -29.89
N GLU A 17 3.91 -5.15 -29.28
CA GLU A 17 3.82 -6.49 -29.89
C GLU A 17 2.36 -6.96 -30.05
N ALA A 18 1.50 -6.67 -29.08
CA ALA A 18 0.11 -7.12 -29.06
C ALA A 18 -0.85 -6.30 -29.96
N LEU A 19 -0.42 -5.13 -30.42
CA LEU A 19 -1.21 -4.24 -31.29
C LEU A 19 -0.67 -4.22 -32.72
N PRO A 20 -1.18 -5.09 -33.62
CA PRO A 20 -0.91 -4.93 -35.05
C PRO A 20 -1.60 -3.65 -35.55
N LEU A 21 -0.80 -2.69 -36.02
CA LEU A 21 -1.24 -1.35 -36.46
C LEU A 21 -2.09 -1.34 -37.76
N ASP A 22 -2.42 -2.50 -38.32
CA ASP A 22 -2.85 -2.63 -39.73
C ASP A 22 -4.28 -3.16 -39.94
N GLN A 23 -5.13 -3.16 -38.90
CA GLN A 23 -6.55 -3.51 -39.05
C GLN A 23 -7.48 -2.44 -38.49
N VAL A 24 -7.85 -1.49 -39.35
CA VAL A 24 -8.95 -0.54 -39.11
C VAL A 24 -10.02 -0.77 -40.18
N ASP A 25 -10.71 -1.90 -40.10
CA ASP A 25 -11.86 -2.19 -41.00
C ASP A 25 -13.05 -2.82 -40.24
N SER A 26 -13.14 -2.58 -38.93
CA SER A 26 -14.26 -3.02 -38.10
C SER A 26 -14.83 -1.91 -37.23
N ASP A 27 -16.12 -2.07 -36.95
CA ASP A 27 -16.95 -1.25 -36.08
C ASP A 27 -16.17 -0.61 -34.89
N PRO A 28 -16.33 0.70 -34.62
CA PRO A 28 -15.56 1.41 -33.60
C PRO A 28 -15.65 0.78 -32.20
N GLU A 29 -16.81 0.23 -31.82
CA GLU A 29 -17.00 -0.42 -30.52
C GLU A 29 -16.18 -1.71 -30.42
N SER A 30 -16.16 -2.50 -31.49
CA SER A 30 -15.36 -3.73 -31.58
C SER A 30 -13.86 -3.44 -31.50
N THR A 31 -13.40 -2.37 -32.16
CA THR A 31 -12.00 -1.92 -32.11
C THR A 31 -11.62 -1.43 -30.71
N TRP A 32 -12.50 -0.70 -30.04
CA TRP A 32 -12.29 -0.24 -28.66
C TRP A 32 -12.22 -1.40 -27.66
N LEU A 33 -13.14 -2.37 -27.76
CA LEU A 33 -13.15 -3.55 -26.89
C LEU A 33 -11.87 -4.37 -27.05
N TYR A 34 -11.40 -4.57 -28.29
CA TYR A 34 -10.14 -5.26 -28.56
C TYR A 34 -8.94 -4.52 -27.96
N PHE A 35 -8.83 -3.21 -28.19
CA PHE A 35 -7.76 -2.39 -27.61
C PHE A 35 -7.77 -2.46 -26.08
N LYS A 36 -8.95 -2.30 -25.46
CA LYS A 36 -9.11 -2.36 -24.01
C LYS A 36 -8.67 -3.71 -23.46
N ASP A 37 -9.05 -4.81 -24.12
CA ASP A 37 -8.67 -6.16 -23.70
C ASP A 37 -7.14 -6.34 -23.76
N LYS A 38 -6.49 -5.88 -24.84
CA LYS A 38 -5.03 -5.94 -24.99
C LYS A 38 -4.27 -5.09 -23.97
N VAL A 39 -4.77 -3.90 -23.65
CA VAL A 39 -4.20 -3.07 -22.59
C VAL A 39 -4.32 -3.77 -21.23
N ILE A 40 -5.46 -4.40 -20.95
CA ILE A 40 -5.68 -5.14 -19.69
C ILE A 40 -4.80 -6.39 -19.62
N GLU A 41 -4.63 -7.11 -20.73
CA GLU A 41 -3.76 -8.29 -20.83
C GLU A 41 -2.29 -7.92 -20.57
N ALA A 42 -1.76 -6.91 -21.28
CA ALA A 42 -0.40 -6.42 -21.06
C ALA A 42 -0.18 -5.89 -19.63
N ALA A 43 -1.19 -5.23 -19.04
CA ALA A 43 -1.13 -4.76 -17.66
C ALA A 43 -1.05 -5.92 -16.64
N LYS A 44 -1.82 -7.00 -16.84
CA LYS A 44 -1.81 -8.18 -15.95
C LYS A 44 -0.44 -8.87 -15.93
N ASP A 45 0.21 -8.97 -17.09
CA ASP A 45 1.55 -9.56 -17.20
C ASP A 45 2.60 -8.72 -16.45
N CYS A 46 2.43 -7.40 -16.40
CA CYS A 46 3.25 -6.52 -15.57
C CYS A 46 2.90 -6.55 -14.07
N GLU A 47 1.65 -6.88 -13.74
CA GLU A 47 1.12 -6.88 -12.36
C GLU A 47 1.63 -8.08 -11.54
N ALA A 48 1.92 -9.22 -12.18
CA ALA A 48 2.45 -10.42 -11.53
C ALA A 48 3.77 -10.21 -10.75
N ALA A 49 4.50 -9.12 -11.03
CA ALA A 49 5.75 -8.78 -10.35
C ALA A 49 5.60 -7.78 -9.19
N VAL A 50 4.39 -7.45 -8.73
CA VAL A 50 4.21 -6.65 -7.51
C VAL A 50 4.16 -7.61 -6.33
N SER A 51 5.32 -7.87 -5.73
CA SER A 51 5.43 -8.62 -4.47
C SER A 51 4.60 -7.93 -3.38
N THR A 52 3.37 -8.40 -3.19
CA THR A 52 2.35 -7.83 -2.28
C THR A 52 2.73 -7.88 -0.79
N GLY A 53 3.90 -8.43 -0.45
CA GLY A 53 4.43 -8.51 0.92
C GLY A 53 5.72 -7.73 1.18
N ARG A 54 6.34 -7.11 0.17
CA ARG A 54 7.61 -6.40 0.37
C ARG A 54 7.36 -4.98 0.87
N LYS A 55 7.99 -4.62 1.98
CA LYS A 55 7.96 -3.24 2.48
C LYS A 55 8.79 -2.33 1.56
N PRO A 56 8.37 -1.09 1.32
CA PRO A 56 9.02 -0.18 0.35
C PRO A 56 10.46 0.19 0.72
N TRP A 57 10.85 0.06 1.99
CA TRP A 57 12.20 0.34 2.47
C TRP A 57 13.15 -0.86 2.36
N ILE A 58 12.67 -2.07 2.04
CA ILE A 58 13.53 -3.25 1.88
C ILE A 58 14.15 -3.18 0.48
N SER A 59 15.48 -3.28 0.38
CA SER A 59 16.22 -3.27 -0.89
C SER A 59 16.10 -4.59 -1.65
N ASP A 60 16.41 -4.58 -2.96
CA ASP A 60 16.33 -5.77 -3.81
C ASP A 60 17.33 -6.85 -3.34
N ASN A 61 18.51 -6.41 -2.88
CA ASN A 61 19.52 -7.30 -2.32
C ASN A 61 19.00 -8.03 -1.08
N THR A 62 18.47 -7.29 -0.10
CA THR A 62 17.89 -7.88 1.12
C THR A 62 16.71 -8.79 0.79
N TRP A 63 15.88 -8.39 -0.18
CA TRP A 63 14.77 -9.20 -0.63
C TRP A 63 15.22 -10.54 -1.21
N THR A 64 16.29 -10.55 -1.99
CA THR A 64 16.90 -11.76 -2.54
C THR A 64 17.37 -12.71 -1.43
N VAL A 65 18.00 -12.20 -0.38
CA VAL A 65 18.42 -13.03 0.77
C VAL A 65 17.20 -13.57 1.54
N ILE A 66 16.14 -12.77 1.68
CA ILE A 66 14.87 -13.23 2.28
C ILE A 66 14.27 -14.40 1.47
N GLN A 67 14.28 -14.33 0.14
CA GLN A 67 13.81 -15.42 -0.72
C GLN A 67 14.68 -16.66 -0.58
N ARG A 68 16.01 -16.52 -0.63
CA ARG A 68 16.96 -17.63 -0.39
C ARG A 68 16.70 -18.33 0.94
N ARG A 69 16.44 -17.59 2.02
CA ARG A 69 16.10 -18.18 3.33
C ARG A 69 14.77 -18.95 3.28
N LYS A 70 13.75 -18.43 2.58
CA LYS A 70 12.46 -19.12 2.45
C LYS A 70 12.62 -20.45 1.71
N GLU A 71 13.32 -20.44 0.59
CA GLU A 71 13.62 -21.64 -0.20
C GLU A 71 14.45 -22.65 0.60
N HIS A 72 15.48 -22.15 1.30
CA HIS A 72 16.34 -22.97 2.15
C HIS A 72 15.54 -23.68 3.25
N LYS A 73 14.66 -22.96 3.96
CA LYS A 73 13.79 -23.54 4.98
C LYS A 73 12.90 -24.65 4.41
N THR A 74 12.36 -24.46 3.21
CA THR A 74 11.51 -25.46 2.55
C THR A 74 12.28 -26.71 2.15
N ARG A 75 13.53 -26.56 1.68
CA ARG A 75 14.35 -27.69 1.19
C ARG A 75 15.10 -28.44 2.28
N TYR A 76 15.68 -27.72 3.23
CA TYR A 76 16.66 -28.26 4.19
C TYR A 76 16.24 -28.06 5.66
N GLY A 77 15.10 -27.41 5.91
CA GLY A 77 14.62 -27.15 7.25
C GLY A 77 15.41 -26.07 7.98
N THR A 78 15.44 -26.14 9.32
CA THR A 78 16.10 -25.14 10.17
C THR A 78 17.46 -25.65 10.60
N ASN A 79 18.52 -25.22 9.90
CA ASN A 79 19.92 -25.56 10.21
C ASN A 79 20.77 -24.30 10.45
N ASP A 80 22.09 -24.47 10.55
CA ASP A 80 23.01 -23.36 10.80
C ASP A 80 23.08 -22.34 9.65
N GLU A 81 22.90 -22.79 8.41
CA GLU A 81 22.82 -21.91 7.24
C GLU A 81 21.54 -21.06 7.28
N TYR A 82 20.40 -21.64 7.66
CA TYR A 82 19.16 -20.88 7.91
C TYR A 82 19.36 -19.80 9.00
N ARG A 83 20.08 -20.13 10.07
CA ARG A 83 20.42 -19.19 11.15
C ARG A 83 21.35 -18.07 10.66
N ALA A 84 22.36 -18.41 9.85
CA ALA A 84 23.27 -17.45 9.24
C ALA A 84 22.53 -16.48 8.31
N LEU A 85 21.68 -17.00 7.41
CA LEU A 85 20.81 -16.20 6.54
C LEU A 85 19.87 -15.31 7.36
N SER A 86 19.29 -15.82 8.43
CA SER A 86 18.43 -15.03 9.33
C SER A 86 19.18 -13.89 10.02
N LYS A 87 20.43 -14.11 10.43
CA LYS A 87 21.30 -13.09 11.03
C LYS A 87 21.67 -12.01 10.01
N ASP A 88 22.00 -12.43 8.79
CA ASP A 88 22.33 -11.52 7.69
C ASP A 88 21.12 -10.66 7.29
N ILE A 89 19.95 -11.27 7.10
CA ILE A 89 18.69 -10.53 6.84
C ILE A 89 18.43 -9.48 7.92
N LYS A 90 18.61 -9.81 9.21
CA LYS A 90 18.45 -8.81 10.29
C LYS A 90 19.43 -7.64 10.15
N LYS A 91 20.68 -7.91 9.77
CA LYS A 91 21.71 -6.88 9.55
C LYS A 91 21.34 -6.00 8.36
N GLN A 92 20.97 -6.60 7.23
CA GLN A 92 20.62 -5.89 6.01
C GLN A 92 19.33 -5.08 6.18
N CYS A 93 18.27 -5.64 6.79
CA CYS A 93 17.03 -4.91 7.07
C CYS A 93 17.27 -3.67 7.95
N ARG A 94 18.17 -3.73 8.94
CA ARG A 94 18.52 -2.56 9.75
C ARG A 94 19.21 -1.48 8.92
N LYS A 95 20.13 -1.89 8.05
CA LYS A 95 20.82 -0.98 7.12
C LYS A 95 19.84 -0.33 6.15
N ASP A 96 19.05 -1.13 5.44
CA ASP A 96 18.01 -0.69 4.52
C ASP A 96 17.05 0.31 5.18
N LYS A 97 16.62 0.02 6.42
CA LYS A 97 15.74 0.91 7.15
C LYS A 97 16.41 2.24 7.51
N ALA A 98 17.68 2.22 7.90
CA ALA A 98 18.45 3.42 8.19
C ALA A 98 18.65 4.26 6.92
N ASP A 99 19.05 3.63 5.81
CA ASP A 99 19.25 4.28 4.51
C ASP A 99 17.94 4.91 4.01
N TYR A 100 16.81 4.22 4.17
CA TYR A 100 15.49 4.76 3.83
C TYR A 100 15.11 5.98 4.66
N ILE A 101 15.36 5.95 5.98
CA ILE A 101 15.10 7.12 6.84
C ILE A 101 16.01 8.28 6.45
N PHE A 102 17.30 8.01 6.22
CA PHE A 102 18.27 9.02 5.80
C PHE A 102 17.84 9.69 4.49
N GLN A 103 17.36 8.91 3.52
CA GLN A 103 16.85 9.44 2.26
C GLN A 103 15.62 10.35 2.47
N ILE A 104 14.69 9.99 3.35
CA ILE A 104 13.55 10.87 3.68
C ILE A 104 14.03 12.15 4.37
N CYS A 105 14.99 12.07 5.29
CA CYS A 105 15.56 13.27 5.91
C CYS A 105 16.20 14.20 4.87
N ARG A 106 16.94 13.64 3.90
CA ARG A 106 17.52 14.40 2.80
C ARG A 106 16.45 15.10 1.96
N GLU A 107 15.35 14.42 1.66
CA GLU A 107 14.21 15.01 0.95
C GLU A 107 13.54 16.12 1.76
N ILE A 108 13.43 15.97 3.08
CA ILE A 108 12.92 17.04 3.97
C ILE A 108 13.80 18.29 3.89
N GLU A 109 15.12 18.13 3.94
CA GLU A 109 16.08 19.24 3.81
C GLU A 109 15.94 19.92 2.43
N GLU A 110 15.84 19.14 1.37
CA GLU A 110 15.68 19.62 0.00
C GLU A 110 14.37 20.42 -0.19
N HIS A 111 13.24 19.89 0.29
CA HIS A 111 11.96 20.61 0.27
C HIS A 111 11.99 21.88 1.14
N GLY A 112 12.73 21.87 2.25
CA GLY A 112 12.97 23.03 3.10
C GLY A 112 13.74 24.14 2.37
N CYS A 113 14.81 23.77 1.67
CA CYS A 113 15.58 24.70 0.84
C CYS A 113 14.76 25.25 -0.34
N ARG A 114 13.85 24.46 -0.91
CA ARG A 114 12.97 24.85 -2.03
C ARG A 114 11.72 25.62 -1.60
N ASN A 115 11.51 25.82 -0.30
CA ASN A 115 10.32 26.46 0.25
C ASN A 115 9.02 25.76 -0.18
N GLU A 116 9.00 24.42 -0.13
CA GLU A 116 7.85 23.56 -0.45
C GLU A 116 7.24 22.99 0.85
N PRO A 117 6.48 23.80 1.63
CA PRO A 117 6.07 23.42 2.98
C PRO A 117 5.14 22.21 3.00
N ARG A 118 4.27 22.05 1.98
CA ARG A 118 3.34 20.92 1.89
C ARG A 118 4.09 19.59 1.85
N ASP A 119 5.02 19.44 0.91
CA ASP A 119 5.80 18.22 0.72
C ASP A 119 6.71 17.95 1.91
N LEU A 120 7.34 18.99 2.46
CA LEU A 120 8.11 18.92 3.70
C LEU A 120 7.27 18.33 4.86
N PHE A 121 6.10 18.89 5.14
CA PHE A 121 5.24 18.40 6.22
C PHE A 121 4.71 17.00 5.95
N GLN A 122 4.45 16.65 4.68
CA GLN A 122 4.05 15.30 4.30
C GLN A 122 5.15 14.28 4.60
N LYS A 123 6.42 14.60 4.31
CA LYS A 123 7.58 13.74 4.60
C LYS A 123 7.85 13.64 6.09
N ILE A 124 7.75 14.74 6.84
CA ILE A 124 7.83 14.72 8.31
C ILE A 124 6.76 13.79 8.88
N LYS A 125 5.50 13.94 8.43
CA LYS A 125 4.39 13.08 8.86
C LYS A 125 4.64 11.62 8.52
N LEU A 126 5.29 11.31 7.39
CA LEU A 126 5.66 9.93 7.04
C LEU A 126 6.62 9.31 8.07
N LEU A 127 7.55 10.09 8.64
CA LEU A 127 8.49 9.62 9.66
C LEU A 127 7.88 9.57 11.05
N THR A 128 7.10 10.57 11.43
CA THR A 128 6.56 10.74 12.79
C THR A 128 5.20 10.08 13.00
N ARG A 129 4.62 9.48 11.96
CA ARG A 129 3.33 8.80 12.08
C ARG A 129 3.43 7.67 13.10
N GLU A 130 2.84 7.91 14.26
CA GLU A 130 2.61 6.89 15.25
C GLU A 130 1.61 5.86 14.71
N PHE A 131 1.90 4.58 14.98
CA PHE A 131 0.93 3.53 14.76
C PHE A 131 -0.20 3.73 15.76
N LYS A 132 -1.34 4.20 15.26
CA LYS A 132 -2.57 4.24 16.04
C LYS A 132 -3.34 2.95 15.75
N PRO A 133 -3.43 2.00 16.71
CA PRO A 133 -4.34 0.88 16.54
C PRO A 133 -5.74 1.45 16.35
N GLN A 134 -6.42 1.00 15.31
CA GLN A 134 -7.80 1.40 15.08
C GLN A 134 -8.68 0.60 16.03
N THR A 135 -8.79 1.06 17.27
CA THR A 135 -9.69 0.47 18.25
C THR A 135 -11.09 0.96 17.93
N TRP A 136 -11.86 0.13 17.24
CA TRP A 136 -13.30 0.33 17.10
C TRP A 136 -13.91 -0.11 18.42
N SER A 137 -14.05 0.82 19.36
CA SER A 137 -14.76 0.56 20.60
C SER A 137 -15.57 1.79 20.99
N VAL A 138 -16.85 1.60 21.27
CA VAL A 138 -17.79 2.65 21.67
C VAL A 138 -18.40 2.26 23.01
N ILE A 139 -18.57 3.23 23.91
CA ILE A 139 -19.26 3.01 25.18
C ILE A 139 -20.74 3.34 24.94
N ASP A 140 -21.61 2.40 25.27
CA ASP A 140 -23.06 2.62 25.20
C ASP A 140 -23.55 3.58 26.31
N LYS A 141 -24.83 3.94 26.28
CA LYS A 141 -25.42 4.86 27.27
C LYS A 141 -25.49 4.26 28.69
N GLU A 142 -25.35 2.94 28.80
CA GLU A 142 -25.37 2.18 30.05
C GLU A 142 -23.95 2.01 30.63
N GLY A 143 -22.92 2.53 29.94
CA GLY A 143 -21.53 2.48 30.36
C GLY A 143 -20.80 1.20 29.95
N ASN A 144 -21.38 0.35 29.09
CA ASN A 144 -20.73 -0.87 28.62
C ASN A 144 -19.88 -0.61 27.37
N LEU A 145 -18.69 -1.21 27.34
CA LEU A 145 -17.80 -1.15 26.20
C LEU A 145 -18.26 -2.13 25.11
N LYS A 146 -18.63 -1.59 23.94
CA LYS A 146 -18.94 -2.35 22.73
C LYS A 146 -17.71 -2.38 21.83
N THR A 147 -17.24 -3.58 21.52
CA THR A 147 -16.05 -3.83 20.68
C THR A 147 -16.38 -4.57 19.39
N ASP A 148 -17.60 -5.12 19.29
CA ASP A 148 -18.09 -5.76 18.08
C ASP A 148 -18.67 -4.75 17.09
N THR A 149 -18.57 -5.07 15.80
CA THR A 149 -18.93 -4.14 14.72
C THR A 149 -20.43 -3.84 14.71
N ASP A 150 -21.25 -4.87 14.91
CA ASP A 150 -22.72 -4.72 14.90
C ASP A 150 -23.20 -3.93 16.12
N GLU A 151 -22.61 -4.19 17.29
CA GLU A 151 -22.92 -3.47 18.53
C GLU A 151 -22.51 -1.98 18.47
N ILE A 152 -21.38 -1.68 17.83
CA ILE A 152 -20.93 -0.31 17.61
C ILE A 152 -21.90 0.42 16.68
N LEU A 153 -22.32 -0.22 15.58
CA LEU A 153 -23.29 0.37 14.64
C LEU A 153 -24.64 0.63 15.32
N GLU A 154 -25.12 -0.30 16.14
CA GLU A 154 -26.37 -0.13 16.88
C GLU A 154 -26.27 1.01 17.90
N THR A 155 -25.13 1.13 18.58
CA THR A 155 -24.88 2.23 19.51
C THR A 155 -24.89 3.58 18.79
N TRP A 156 -24.27 3.69 17.61
CA TRP A 156 -24.32 4.89 16.78
C TRP A 156 -25.73 5.19 16.28
N ARG A 157 -26.50 4.17 15.86
CA ARG A 157 -27.90 4.32 15.45
C ARG A 157 -28.74 4.90 16.60
N ASN A 158 -28.66 4.29 17.78
CA ASN A 158 -29.40 4.72 18.96
C ASN A 158 -28.99 6.12 19.44
N PHE A 159 -27.72 6.50 19.29
CA PHE A 159 -27.24 7.84 19.59
C PHE A 159 -27.82 8.87 18.62
N CYS A 160 -27.74 8.63 17.31
CA CYS A 160 -28.30 9.52 16.30
C CYS A 160 -29.82 9.68 16.45
N ASP A 161 -30.54 8.59 16.66
CA ASP A 161 -32.00 8.61 16.85
C ASP A 161 -32.40 9.49 18.04
N GLU A 162 -31.69 9.41 19.16
CA GLU A 162 -31.97 10.28 20.32
C GLU A 162 -31.57 11.73 20.08
N LEU A 163 -30.43 11.97 19.43
CA LEU A 163 -29.96 13.32 19.16
C LEU A 163 -30.96 14.09 18.29
N TYR A 164 -31.59 13.42 17.31
CA TYR A 164 -32.59 14.06 16.44
C TYR A 164 -34.01 14.06 17.01
N LYS A 165 -34.40 13.09 17.86
CA LYS A 165 -35.70 13.12 18.56
C LYS A 165 -35.81 14.30 19.54
N ASN A 166 -34.71 14.69 20.19
CA ASN A 166 -34.72 15.80 21.14
C ASN A 166 -34.74 17.19 20.48
N ASN A 167 -34.47 17.28 19.17
CA ASN A 167 -34.42 18.56 18.46
C ASN A 167 -35.79 18.99 17.90
N GLU A 168 -36.81 18.14 17.98
CA GLU A 168 -38.19 18.47 17.60
C GLU A 168 -38.97 19.19 18.72
N VAL A 169 -38.45 19.21 19.95
CA VAL A 169 -39.17 19.76 21.13
C VAL A 169 -38.76 21.20 21.48
N SER A 170 -37.72 21.76 20.86
CA SER A 170 -37.23 23.13 21.14
C SER A 170 -37.57 24.17 20.07
N ALA A 171 -38.38 23.83 19.06
CA ALA A 171 -38.83 24.76 18.02
C ALA A 171 -40.21 25.40 18.31
N GLU A 172 -40.81 25.10 19.46
CA GLU A 172 -41.99 25.80 19.96
C GLU A 172 -41.66 26.29 21.37
N HIS A 173 -41.32 27.57 21.51
CA HIS A 173 -41.64 28.53 22.58
C HIS A 173 -40.95 29.87 22.28
#